data_AF-A0A418RLY7-F1
#
_entry.id   AF-A0A418RLY7-F1
#
_cell.length_a   1.000
_cell.length_b   1.000
_cell.length_c   1.000
_cell.angle_alpha   90.00
_cell.angle_beta   90.00
_cell.angle_gamma   90.00
#
_symmetry.space_group_name_H-M   'P 1'
#
loop_
_entity.id
_entity.type
_entity.pdbx_description
1 polymer ?
#
loop_
_entity_poly.entity_id
_entity_poly.type
_entity_poly.pdbx_seq_one_letter_code
_entity_poly.pdbx_strand_id
1 'polypeptide(L)' 'MNNTLSAEIPNQLWQQAQTLVQQGWASNLQEVVNEALRRYLESHQDVLTESYIQDDVKWGLHGED' A
#
# COMPACT_ATOMS: atom_id res chain seq x y z
N MET A 1 13.30 6.53 -10.77
CA MET A 1 13.04 7.79 -10.04
C MET A 1 12.55 7.41 -8.65
N ASN A 2 12.98 8.12 -7.60
CA ASN A 2 12.55 7.83 -6.23
C ASN A 2 11.60 8.93 -5.77
N ASN A 3 10.49 8.52 -5.16
CA ASN A 3 9.51 9.41 -4.54
C ASN A 3 9.51 9.17 -3.03
N THR A 4 9.25 10.22 -2.24
CA THR A 4 9.14 10.13 -0.78
C THR A 4 7.67 10.13 -0.39
N LEU A 5 7.29 9.18 0.45
CA LEU A 5 5.96 9.10 1.07
C LEU A 5 6.09 9.37 2.58
N SER A 6 5.18 10.18 3.12
CA SER A 6 5.03 10.40 4.57
C SER A 6 3.64 9.93 4.99
N ALA A 7 3.56 9.09 6.02
CA ALA A 7 2.31 8.56 6.52
C ALA A 7 2.41 8.29 8.03
N GLU A 8 1.32 8.52 8.74
CA GLU A 8 1.16 8.01 10.09
C GLU A 8 0.74 6.54 10.03
N ILE A 9 1.39 5.70 10.84
CA ILE A 9 1.08 4.28 10.91
C ILE A 9 0.81 3.86 12.35
N PRO A 10 -0.06 2.85 12.57
CA PRO A 10 -0.26 2.26 13.88
C PRO A 10 1.06 1.82 14.53
N ASN A 11 1.23 2.13 15.83
CA ASN A 11 2.41 1.73 16.60
C ASN A 11 2.71 0.24 16.52
N GLN A 12 1.68 -0.60 16.46
CA GLN A 12 1.86 -2.04 16.34
C GLN A 12 2.52 -2.45 15.02
N LEU A 13 2.17 -1.81 13.90
CA LEU A 13 2.82 -2.07 12.60
C LEU A 13 4.26 -1.58 12.59
N TRP A 14 4.51 -0.42 13.22
CA TRP A 14 5.87 0.08 13.40
C TRP A 14 6.75 -0.91 14.18
N GLN A 15 6.26 -1.43 15.31
CA GLN A 15 6.98 -2.42 16.10
C GLN A 15 7.27 -3.71 15.32
N GLN A 16 6.30 -4.21 14.56
CA GLN A 16 6.51 -5.39 13.70
C GLN A 16 7.59 -5.14 12.64
N ALA A 17 7.56 -3.98 11.98
CA ALA A 17 8.58 -3.62 11.00
C ALA A 17 9.98 -3.53 11.64
N GLN A 18 10.08 -2.98 12.85
CA GLN A 18 11.33 -2.96 13.61
C GLN A 18 11.83 -4.38 13.94
N THR A 19 10.95 -5.29 14.35
CA THR A 19 11.31 -6.69 14.64
C THR A 19 11.88 -7.39 13.40
N LEU A 20 11.29 -7.17 12.22
CA LEU A 20 11.78 -7.76 10.97
C LEU A 20 13.22 -7.32 10.65
N VAL A 21 13.52 -6.03 10.87
CA VAL A 21 14.88 -5.51 10.68
C VAL A 21 15.83 -6.07 11.73
N GLN A 22 15.44 -6.09 13.01
CA GLN A 22 16.27 -6.61 14.11
C GLN A 22 16.64 -8.08 13.93
N GLN A 23 15.75 -8.87 13.35
CA GLN A 23 15.97 -10.29 13.08
C GLN A 23 16.73 -10.55 11.77
N GLY A 24 17.04 -9.51 10.99
CA GLY A 24 17.76 -9.63 9.72
C GLY A 24 16.90 -10.12 8.54
N TRP A 25 15.57 -10.13 8.68
CA TRP A 25 14.66 -10.45 7.57
C TRP A 25 14.57 -9.32 6.53
N ALA A 26 14.88 -8.09 6.94
CA ALA A 26 14.96 -6.92 6.07
C ALA A 26 16.17 -6.07 6.48
N SER A 27 16.76 -5.39 5.50
CA SER A 27 17.96 -4.56 5.68
C SER A 27 17.64 -3.25 6.40
N ASN A 28 16.43 -2.71 6.21
CA ASN A 28 15.95 -1.49 6.85
C ASN A 28 14.42 -1.38 6.74
N LEU A 29 13.85 -0.36 7.40
CA LEU A 29 12.40 -0.11 7.41
C LEU A 29 11.85 0.27 6.03
N GLN A 30 12.62 0.95 5.18
CA GLN A 30 12.18 1.31 3.84
C GLN A 30 11.94 0.06 2.99
N GLU A 31 12.80 -0.96 3.10
CA GLU A 31 12.61 -2.24 2.44
C GLU A 31 11.32 -2.93 2.92
N VAL A 32 11.07 -2.98 4.23
CA VAL A 32 9.84 -3.54 4.80
C VAL A 32 8.60 -2.86 4.22
N VAL A 33 8.59 -1.53 4.21
CA VAL A 33 7.43 -0.76 3.72
C VAL A 33 7.22 -0.96 2.22
N ASN A 34 8.28 -0.92 1.43
CA ASN A 34 8.20 -1.12 -0.02
C ASN A 34 7.66 -2.51 -0.37
N GLU A 35 8.15 -3.56 0.30
CA GLU A 35 7.70 -4.93 0.06
C GLU A 35 6.27 -5.17 0.56
N ALA A 36 5.88 -4.58 1.69
CA ALA A 36 4.50 -4.65 2.16
C ALA A 36 3.53 -3.99 1.18
N LEU A 37 3.87 -2.78 0.69
CA LEU A 37 3.05 -2.07 -0.31
C LEU A 37 2.95 -2.85 -1.62
N ARG A 38 4.08 -3.38 -2.13
CA ARG A 38 4.10 -4.22 -3.33
C ARG A 38 3.16 -5.41 -3.17
N ARG A 39 3.33 -6.21 -2.11
CA ARG A 39 2.52 -7.42 -1.87
C ARG A 39 1.04 -7.10 -1.71
N TYR A 40 0.71 -5.98 -1.06
CA TYR A 40 -0.67 -5.54 -0.93
C TYR A 40 -1.29 -5.24 -2.30
N LEU A 41 -0.60 -4.44 -3.13
CA LEU A 41 -1.06 -4.09 -4.47
C LEU A 41 -1.19 -5.32 -5.37
N GLU A 42 -0.21 -6.23 -5.34
CA GLU A 42 -0.23 -7.46 -6.14
C GLU A 42 -1.37 -8.41 -5.71
N SER A 43 -1.61 -8.56 -4.41
CA SER A 43 -2.67 -9.45 -3.90
C SER A 43 -4.08 -8.89 -4.02
N HIS A 44 -4.23 -7.57 -4.18
CA HIS A 44 -5.53 -6.90 -4.28
C HIS A 44 -5.77 -6.30 -5.66
N GLN A 45 -4.92 -6.62 -6.65
CA GLN A 45 -4.98 -6.01 -7.98
C GLN A 45 -6.34 -6.20 -8.65
N ASP A 46 -6.93 -7.39 -8.56
CA ASP A 46 -8.23 -7.68 -9.18
C ASP A 46 -9.38 -6.92 -8.50
N VAL A 47 -9.38 -6.89 -7.16
CA VAL A 47 -10.38 -6.17 -6.35
C VAL A 47 -10.25 -4.65 -6.53
N LEU A 48 -9.02 -4.14 -6.57
CA LEU A 48 -8.75 -2.73 -6.84
C LEU A 48 -9.17 -2.35 -8.26
N THR A 49 -8.90 -3.21 -9.24
CA THR A 49 -9.31 -3.01 -10.63
C THR A 49 -10.83 -2.97 -10.75
N GLU A 50 -11.53 -3.91 -10.10
CA GLU A 50 -12.99 -3.91 -10.07
C GLU A 50 -13.55 -2.65 -9.41
N SER A 51 -13.00 -2.23 -8.25
CA SER A 51 -13.41 -1.00 -7.57
C SER A 51 -13.22 0.23 -8.45
N TYR A 52 -12.07 0.36 -9.13
CA TYR A 52 -11.82 1.50 -10.02
C TYR A 52 -12.76 1.52 -11.23
N ILE A 53 -13.06 0.37 -11.83
CA ILE A 53 -14.05 0.29 -12.91
C ILE A 53 -15.44 0.69 -12.41
N GLN A 54 -15.84 0.25 -11.22
CA GLN A 54 -17.14 0.62 -10.65
C GLN A 54 -17.22 2.12 -10.34
N ASP A 55 -16.15 2.72 -9.82
CA ASP A 55 -16.07 4.16 -9.56
C ASP A 55 -16.13 4.96 -10.87
N ASP A 56 -15.42 4.54 -11.92
CA ASP A 56 -15.46 5.16 -13.25
C ASP A 56 -16.85 5.05 -13.90
N VAL A 57 -17.50 3.88 -13.80
CA VAL A 57 -18.88 3.68 -14.29
C VAL A 57 -19.85 4.58 -13.51
N LYS A 58 -19.71 4.64 -12.19
CA LYS A 58 -20.56 5.48 -11.33
C LYS A 58 -20.37 6.96 -11.68
N TRP A 59 -19.14 7.39 -11.92
CA TRP A 59 -18.85 8.75 -12.40
C TRP A 59 -19.44 8.99 -13.79
N GLY A 60 -19.30 8.06 -14.74
CA GLY A 60 -19.89 8.21 -16.08
C GLY A 60 -21.43 8.23 -16.09
N LEU A 61 -22.09 7.63 -15.09
CA LEU A 61 -23.56 7.58 -14.98
C LEU A 61 -24.15 8.71 -14.13
N HIS A 62 -23.39 9.25 -13.18
CA HIS A 62 -23.90 10.18 -12.16
C HIS A 62 -23.03 11.43 -11.93
N GLY A 63 -21.88 11.53 -12.60
CA GLY A 63 -21.06 12.72 -12.61
C GLY A 63 -21.78 13.81 -13.41
N GLU A 64 -22.26 14.83 -12.72
CA GLU A 64 -22.61 16.10 -13.35
C GLU A 64 -21.29 16.86 -13.54
N ASP A 65 -21.01 17.27 -14.78
CA ASP A 65 -19.86 18.11 -15.16
C ASP A 65 -19.72 19.37 -14.28
#